data_AF-A0A523I2D7-F1
#
_entry.id   AF-A0A523I2D7-F1
#
_cell.length_a   1.000
_cell.length_b   1.000
_cell.length_c   1.000
_cell.angle_alpha   90.00
_cell.angle_beta   90.00
_cell.angle_gamma   90.00
#
_symmetry.space_group_name_H-M   'P 1'
#
loop_
_entity.id
_entity.type
_entity.pdbx_description
1 polymer ?
#
loop_
_entity_poly.entity_id
_entity_poly.type
_entity_poly.pdbx_seq_one_letter_code
_entity_poly.pdbx_strand_id
1 'polypeptide(L)'
;MIQRETRLKVADNSGAREVLCINIVGGSARRYASLGDVITCTVKDAQPGGTIKMHQVVKAVIVRTSKEVRRPDGSYIRFDDNACVIIG
;
A
#
# COMPACT_ATOMS: atom_id res chain seq x y z
N MET A 1 6.89 -7.09 -1.15
CA MET A 1 6.10 -8.15 -0.49
C MET A 1 5.30 -7.50 0.61
N ILE A 2 3.99 -7.44 0.41
CA ILE A 2 3.00 -6.87 1.31
C ILE A 2 1.99 -7.98 1.60
N GLN A 3 1.65 -8.17 2.87
CA GLN A 3 0.63 -9.13 3.30
C GLN A 3 -0.47 -8.41 4.09
N ARG A 4 -1.52 -9.14 4.47
CA ARG A 4 -2.50 -8.63 5.42
C ARG A 4 -1.79 -8.16 6.70
N GLU A 5 -2.33 -7.10 7.30
CA GLU A 5 -1.79 -6.43 8.50
C GLU A 5 -0.46 -5.69 8.29
N THR A 6 0.04 -5.59 7.07
CA THR A 6 1.19 -4.73 6.77
C THR A 6 0.77 -3.26 6.85
N ARG A 7 1.58 -2.42 7.53
CA ARG A 7 1.46 -0.95 7.50
C ARG A 7 2.22 -0.39 6.30
N LEU A 8 1.60 0.56 5.59
CA LEU A 8 2.22 1.27 4.49
C LEU A 8 2.06 2.77 4.71
N LYS A 9 3.11 3.53 4.35
CA LYS A 9 3.01 4.98 4.27
C LYS A 9 2.18 5.36 3.05
N VAL A 10 1.42 6.44 3.17
CA VAL A 10 0.72 7.04 2.04
C VAL A 10 1.64 8.04 1.36
N ALA A 11 1.80 7.90 0.05
CA ALA A 11 2.70 8.72 -0.78
C ALA A 11 1.91 9.59 -1.78
N ASP A 12 0.86 10.24 -1.30
CA ASP A 12 0.00 11.15 -2.06
C ASP A 12 -0.46 12.35 -1.20
N ASN A 13 -1.31 13.19 -1.76
CA ASN A 13 -1.89 14.39 -1.13
C ASN A 13 -3.33 14.20 -0.62
N SER A 14 -3.79 12.96 -0.43
CA SER A 14 -5.15 12.66 0.05
C SER A 14 -5.42 13.07 1.51
N GLY A 15 -4.35 13.36 2.26
CA GLY A 15 -4.39 13.66 3.68
C GLY A 15 -4.23 12.42 4.57
N ALA A 16 -4.30 11.20 4.05
CA ALA A 16 -3.90 10.02 4.81
C ALA A 16 -2.36 9.97 4.96
N ARG A 17 -1.87 9.43 6.08
CA ARG A 17 -0.43 9.29 6.38
C ARG A 17 -0.01 7.83 6.43
N GLU A 18 -0.82 6.99 7.05
CA GLU A 18 -0.56 5.56 7.19
C GLU A 18 -1.84 4.74 6.98
N VAL A 19 -1.69 3.60 6.31
CA VAL A 19 -2.75 2.62 6.11
C VAL A 19 -2.32 1.22 6.53
N LEU A 20 -3.29 0.38 6.90
CA LEU A 20 -3.10 -1.04 7.17
C LEU A 20 -3.77 -1.86 6.06
N CYS A 21 -3.01 -2.71 5.39
CA CYS A 21 -3.56 -3.67 4.41
C CYS A 21 -4.50 -4.66 5.11
N ILE A 22 -5.76 -4.73 4.69
CA ILE A 22 -6.76 -5.67 5.22
C ILE A 22 -7.09 -6.80 4.24
N ASN A 23 -6.93 -6.54 2.95
CA ASN A 23 -7.17 -7.51 1.89
C ASN A 23 -6.30 -7.25 0.65
N ILE A 24 -5.89 -8.32 -0.03
CA ILE A 24 -5.18 -8.26 -1.31
C ILE A 24 -6.19 -8.54 -2.42
N VAL A 25 -6.26 -7.67 -3.43
CA VAL A 25 -7.18 -7.86 -4.56
C VAL A 25 -6.62 -8.92 -5.52
N GLY A 26 -7.50 -9.76 -6.08
CA GLY A 26 -7.14 -10.75 -7.09
C GLY A 26 -7.31 -12.22 -6.71
N GLY A 27 -7.96 -12.54 -5.58
CA GLY A 27 -8.42 -13.90 -5.25
C GLY A 27 -8.12 -14.34 -3.82
N SER A 28 -8.89 -15.32 -3.32
CA SER A 28 -8.83 -15.79 -1.92
C SER A 28 -7.52 -16.52 -1.56
N ALA A 29 -6.84 -17.12 -2.53
CA ALA A 29 -5.56 -17.81 -2.32
C ALA A 29 -4.35 -16.86 -2.28
N ARG A 30 -4.53 -15.57 -2.61
CA ARG A 30 -3.43 -14.62 -2.76
C ARG A 30 -2.94 -14.14 -1.39
N ARG A 31 -1.74 -14.56 -1.01
CA ARG A 31 -1.13 -14.25 0.30
C ARG A 31 -0.26 -12.98 0.29
N TYR A 32 0.30 -12.64 -0.86
CA TYR A 32 1.26 -11.55 -1.01
C TYR A 32 0.95 -10.65 -2.20
N ALA A 33 1.23 -9.37 -2.02
CA ALA A 33 1.20 -8.32 -3.03
C ALA A 33 2.59 -7.70 -3.21
N SER A 34 2.82 -7.11 -4.38
CA SER A 34 4.08 -6.45 -4.78
C SER A 34 3.81 -5.10 -5.45
N LEU A 35 4.86 -4.46 -5.97
CA LEU A 35 4.76 -3.22 -6.74
C LEU A 35 3.68 -3.33 -7.84
N GLY A 36 2.81 -2.33 -7.93
CA GLY A 36 1.71 -2.25 -8.89
C GLY A 36 0.42 -2.96 -8.48
N ASP A 37 0.44 -3.81 -7.46
CA ASP A 37 -0.78 -4.48 -6.99
C ASP A 37 -1.71 -3.51 -6.23
N VAL A 38 -3.01 -3.74 -6.40
CA VAL A 38 -4.07 -3.06 -5.64
C VAL A 38 -4.36 -3.83 -4.35
N ILE A 39 -4.42 -3.09 -3.26
CA ILE A 39 -4.77 -3.59 -1.93
C ILE A 39 -5.92 -2.78 -1.34
N THR A 40 -6.76 -3.42 -0.54
CA THR A 40 -7.75 -2.74 0.29
C THR A 40 -7.11 -2.48 1.65
N CYS A 41 -7.21 -1.24 2.12
CA CYS A 41 -6.62 -0.82 3.38
C CYS A 41 -7.64 -0.09 4.27
N THR A 42 -7.37 -0.09 5.57
CA THR A 42 -8.01 0.85 6.52
C THR A 42 -7.01 1.94 6.88
N VAL A 43 -7.46 3.19 6.91
CA VAL A 43 -6.64 4.35 7.28
C VAL A 43 -6.38 4.34 8.78
N LYS A 44 -5.11 4.50 9.16
CA LYS A 44 -4.68 4.42 10.56
C LYS A 44 -4.11 5.72 11.09
N ASP A 45 -3.62 6.57 10.23
CA ASP A 45 -3.28 7.95 10.55
C ASP A 45 -3.68 8.86 9.38
N ALA A 46 -4.25 10.02 9.69
CA ALA A 46 -4.70 11.01 8.73
C ALA A 46 -4.53 12.42 9.29
N GLN A 47 -4.28 13.38 8.41
CA GLN A 47 -4.20 14.78 8.75
C GLN A 47 -5.57 15.33 9.21
N PRO A 48 -5.60 16.18 10.25
CA PRO A 48 -6.83 16.91 10.60
C PRO A 48 -7.34 17.74 9.41
N GLY A 49 -8.65 17.72 9.16
CA GLY A 49 -9.28 18.49 8.09
C GLY A 49 -9.10 17.92 6.68
N GLY A 50 -8.41 16.80 6.51
CA GLY A 50 -8.29 16.10 5.23
C GLY A 50 -9.61 15.45 4.79
N THR A 51 -9.74 15.18 3.48
CA THR A 51 -10.91 14.50 2.90
C THR A 51 -11.02 13.06 3.40
N ILE A 52 -9.88 12.39 3.62
CA ILE A 52 -9.82 11.03 4.13
C ILE A 52 -9.74 11.05 5.66
N LYS A 53 -10.61 10.27 6.30
CA LYS A 53 -10.69 10.15 7.76
C LYS A 53 -9.98 8.89 8.26
N MET A 54 -9.53 8.93 9.52
CA MET A 54 -9.07 7.74 10.22
C MET A 54 -10.17 6.66 10.22
N HIS A 55 -9.79 5.38 10.18
CA HIS A 55 -10.65 4.20 10.07
C HIS A 55 -11.39 4.02 8.74
N GLN A 56 -11.38 4.99 7.84
CA GLN A 56 -11.96 4.85 6.51
C GLN A 56 -11.31 3.68 5.75
N VAL A 57 -12.11 2.94 5.00
CA VAL A 57 -11.62 1.88 4.09
C VAL A 57 -11.37 2.47 2.72
N VAL A 58 -10.18 2.24 2.17
CA VAL A 58 -9.72 2.80 0.89
C VAL A 58 -9.06 1.71 0.04
N LYS A 59 -8.98 1.94 -1.26
CA LYS A 59 -8.13 1.15 -2.17
C LYS A 59 -6.84 1.91 -2.45
N ALA A 60 -5.72 1.18 -2.50
CA ALA A 60 -4.43 1.77 -2.78
C ALA A 60 -3.59 0.89 -3.70
N VAL A 61 -2.74 1.51 -4.51
CA VAL A 61 -1.72 0.85 -5.35
C VAL A 61 -0.38 0.92 -4.64
N ILE A 62 0.33 -0.20 -4.57
CA ILE A 62 1.67 -0.26 -3.99
C ILE A 62 2.69 0.35 -4.96
N VAL A 63 3.43 1.37 -4.50
CA VAL A 63 4.44 2.09 -5.31
C VAL A 63 5.87 1.91 -4.82
N ARG A 64 6.06 1.52 -3.55
CA ARG A 64 7.37 1.16 -2.98
C ARG A 64 7.26 -0.10 -2.12
N THR A 65 8.28 -0.95 -2.20
CA THR A 65 8.41 -2.13 -1.34
C THR A 65 9.83 -2.31 -0.82
N SER A 66 9.95 -2.69 0.46
CA SER A 66 11.24 -3.03 1.07
C SER A 66 11.81 -4.36 0.58
N LYS A 67 10.93 -5.30 0.23
CA LYS A 67 11.31 -6.52 -0.49
C LYS A 67 11.71 -6.16 -1.92
N GLU A 68 12.80 -6.77 -2.38
CA GLU A 68 13.30 -6.60 -3.73
C GLU A 68 12.34 -7.16 -4.79
N VAL A 69 12.28 -6.47 -5.92
CA VAL A 69 11.57 -6.90 -7.12
C VAL A 69 12.58 -7.01 -8.26
N ARG A 70 12.56 -8.16 -8.94
CA ARG A 70 13.42 -8.42 -10.08
C ARG A 70 12.87 -7.72 -11.33
N ARG A 71 13.75 -7.05 -12.07
CA ARG A 71 13.43 -6.43 -13.35
C ARG A 71 13.77 -7.36 -14.52
N PRO A 72 13.18 -7.14 -15.72
CA PRO A 72 13.46 -7.96 -16.90
C PRO A 72 14.93 -8.00 -17.32
N ASP A 73 15.68 -6.93 -17.06
CA ASP A 73 17.12 -6.83 -17.31
C ASP A 73 18.00 -7.64 -16.33
N GLY A 74 17.38 -8.31 -15.35
CA GLY A 74 18.07 -9.10 -14.33
C GLY A 74 18.49 -8.30 -13.09
N SER A 75 18.38 -6.97 -13.11
CA SER A 75 18.64 -6.13 -11.94
C SER A 75 17.52 -6.26 -10.89
N TYR A 76 17.80 -5.82 -9.66
CA TYR A 76 16.83 -5.80 -8.56
C TYR A 76 16.65 -4.37 -8.06
N ILE A 77 15.41 -4.00 -7.73
CA ILE A 77 15.10 -2.76 -7.02
C ILE A 77 14.44 -3.06 -5.68
N ARG A 78 14.85 -2.32 -4.64
CA ARG A 78 14.18 -2.26 -3.34
C ARG A 78 14.20 -0.83 -2.82
N PHE A 79 13.26 -0.51 -1.95
CA PHE A 79 13.18 0.78 -1.27
C PHE A 79 13.42 0.60 0.23
N ASP A 80 13.65 1.69 0.95
CA ASP A 80 13.84 1.63 2.41
C ASP A 80 12.51 1.45 3.16
N ASP A 81 11.38 1.78 2.52
CA ASP A 81 10.04 1.64 3.10
C ASP A 81 9.00 1.04 2.13
N ASN A 82 7.85 0.67 2.71
CA ASN A 82 6.66 0.27 1.97
C ASN A 82 5.73 1.48 1.88
N ALA A 83 5.27 1.78 0.67
CA ALA A 83 4.35 2.89 0.44
C ALA A 83 3.33 2.61 -0.66
N CYS A 84 2.20 3.28 -0.56
CA CYS A 84 1.10 3.18 -1.51
C CYS A 84 0.49 4.55 -1.83
N VAL A 85 -0.25 4.61 -2.93
CA VAL A 85 -1.06 5.76 -3.37
C VAL A 85 -2.52 5.34 -3.36
N ILE A 86 -3.40 6.15 -2.80
CA ILE A 86 -4.84 5.93 -2.74
C ILE A 86 -5.46 6.22 -4.13
N ILE A 87 -6.32 5.32 -4.60
CA ILE A 87 -6.90 5.37 -5.96
C ILE A 87 -8.44 5.39 -5.98
N GLY A 88 -9.07 5.70 -4.84
CA GLY A 88 -10.53 5.79 -4.70
C GLY A 88 -10.93 6.52 -3.44
#